data_AF-A0A3D3JKJ0-F1
#
_entry.id   AF-A0A3D3JKJ0-F1
#
_cell.length_a   1.000
_cell.length_b   1.000
_cell.length_c   1.000
_cell.angle_alpha   90.00
_cell.angle_beta   90.00
_cell.angle_gamma   90.00
#
_symmetry.space_group_name_H-M   'P 1'
#
loop_
_entity.id
_entity.type
_entity.pdbx_description
1 polymer ?
#
loop_
_entity_poly.entity_id
_entity_poly.type
_entity_poly.pdbx_seq_one_letter_code
_entity_poly.pdbx_strand_id
1 'polypeptide(L)'
;MKQFHLDAGNGAYRIVHDVLVMHAGQEPIGTFRLSPLFDGKSAVLAPWTESGGEYSAPIKGQAASVHLAVRSGCLAYWIEGDFEYIERLTYLPGSELCCCNWQSYVSDEHDRTWPMQADREITVAATVDPDKQRCQADPGDNPPTWMLCSQPRTVSFEIRDGEWIGFSIPGPLPVGATRFIVDDERFSIVFDSVCGGTRGGSLPAVYFVTALTDAYAVLDAHLAISRDLGLVREDKPYYAWWSRPMYDTWGQQLLYGNPCSAANTPLTQTNVSDWVRDLEDKSGISDFTVCIDVGWFEHYGDFKAGA
;
A
#
# COMPACT_ATOMS: atom_id res chain seq x y z
N MET A 1 -33.00 -2.61 -18.27
CA MET A 1 -31.57 -2.57 -17.88
C MET A 1 -31.54 -2.25 -16.39
N LYS A 2 -30.94 -3.10 -15.56
CA LYS A 2 -30.97 -2.93 -14.09
C LYS A 2 -29.84 -1.99 -13.69
N GLN A 3 -30.20 -0.84 -13.11
CA GLN A 3 -29.26 0.11 -12.52
C GLN A 3 -29.38 0.01 -11.00
N PHE A 4 -28.25 0.10 -10.32
CA PHE A 4 -28.20 0.12 -8.85
C PHE A 4 -27.66 1.47 -8.42
N HIS A 5 -28.29 2.06 -7.41
CA HIS A 5 -27.85 3.30 -6.78
C HIS A 5 -27.28 2.94 -5.41
N LEU A 6 -26.03 3.34 -5.17
CA LEU A 6 -25.37 3.13 -3.89
C LEU A 6 -25.07 4.50 -3.28
N ASP A 7 -25.52 4.70 -2.05
CA ASP A 7 -25.12 5.83 -1.22
C ASP A 7 -24.21 5.27 -0.13
N ALA A 8 -22.92 5.56 -0.22
CA ALA A 8 -21.93 5.10 0.76
C ALA A 8 -21.73 6.11 1.89
N GLY A 9 -22.58 7.14 2.01
CA GLY A 9 -22.43 8.24 2.97
C GLY A 9 -21.28 9.20 2.63
N ASN A 10 -20.26 8.73 1.90
CA ASN A 10 -19.17 9.55 1.37
C ASN A 10 -19.38 9.99 -0.09
N GLY A 11 -20.26 9.34 -0.85
CA GLY A 11 -20.50 9.66 -2.26
C GLY A 11 -21.67 8.88 -2.86
N ALA A 12 -22.11 9.32 -4.04
CA ALA A 12 -23.19 8.69 -4.79
C ALA A 12 -22.61 7.89 -5.97
N TYR A 13 -23.05 6.64 -6.10
CA TYR A 13 -22.54 5.73 -7.12
C TYR A 13 -23.67 5.07 -7.88
N ARG A 14 -23.41 4.76 -9.15
CA ARG A 14 -24.33 4.01 -10.00
C ARG A 14 -23.61 2.90 -10.76
N ILE A 15 -24.12 1.69 -10.68
CA ILE A 15 -23.64 0.56 -11.50
C ILE A 15 -24.45 0.51 -12.80
N VAL A 16 -23.75 0.56 -13.94
CA VAL A 16 -24.32 0.39 -15.28
C VAL A 16 -23.51 -0.69 -15.99
N HIS A 17 -24.08 -1.90 -16.12
CA HIS A 17 -23.37 -3.10 -16.57
C HIS A 17 -22.14 -3.40 -15.71
N ASP A 18 -20.94 -3.32 -16.26
CA ASP A 18 -19.65 -3.52 -15.61
C ASP A 18 -18.92 -2.20 -15.34
N VAL A 19 -19.63 -1.07 -15.34
CA VAL A 19 -19.08 0.25 -15.04
C VAL A 19 -19.72 0.82 -13.78
N LEU A 20 -18.88 1.28 -12.87
CA LEU A 20 -19.26 2.12 -11.75
C LEU A 20 -19.11 3.58 -12.15
N VAL A 21 -20.18 4.36 -12.07
CA VAL A 21 -20.14 5.82 -12.25
C VAL A 21 -20.19 6.46 -10.87
N MET A 22 -19.18 7.24 -10.52
CA MET A 22 -19.14 8.04 -9.30
C MET A 22 -19.67 9.45 -9.60
N HIS A 23 -20.46 9.98 -8.68
CA HIS A 23 -21.08 11.30 -8.80
C HIS A 23 -20.73 12.22 -7.63
N ALA A 24 -20.50 13.50 -7.94
CA ALA A 24 -20.56 14.60 -6.98
C ALA A 24 -21.90 15.33 -7.18
N GLY A 25 -22.87 15.07 -6.30
CA GLY A 25 -24.25 15.51 -6.52
C GLY A 25 -24.87 14.79 -7.73
N GLN A 26 -25.25 15.54 -8.76
CA GLN A 26 -25.81 14.98 -10.01
C GLN A 26 -24.74 14.80 -11.12
N GLU A 27 -23.56 15.40 -10.96
CA GLU A 27 -22.53 15.38 -11.99
C GLU A 27 -21.63 14.14 -11.87
N PRO A 28 -21.40 13.39 -12.96
CA PRO A 28 -20.43 12.30 -12.95
C PRO A 28 -19.01 12.86 -12.85
N ILE A 29 -18.21 12.33 -11.93
CA ILE A 29 -16.82 12.74 -11.69
C ILE A 29 -15.81 11.64 -12.05
N GLY A 30 -16.28 10.42 -12.30
CA GLY A 30 -15.46 9.32 -12.78
C GLY A 30 -16.27 8.11 -13.21
N THR A 31 -15.68 7.31 -14.10
CA THR A 31 -16.22 6.03 -14.56
C THR A 31 -15.16 4.95 -14.39
N PHE A 32 -15.50 3.89 -13.68
CA PHE A 32 -14.57 2.84 -13.29
C PHE A 32 -15.00 1.50 -13.84
N ARG A 33 -14.10 0.82 -14.55
CA ARG A 33 -14.40 -0.52 -15.08
C ARG A 33 -14.29 -1.55 -13.97
N LEU A 34 -15.39 -2.21 -13.66
CA LEU A 34 -15.49 -3.24 -12.62
C LEU A 34 -15.10 -4.63 -13.14
N SER A 35 -14.89 -4.80 -14.45
CA SER A 35 -14.33 -6.02 -15.03
C SER A 35 -12.80 -6.03 -14.84
N PRO A 36 -12.24 -6.85 -13.95
CA PRO A 36 -10.79 -6.92 -13.75
C PRO A 36 -10.08 -7.59 -14.94
N LEU A 37 -8.78 -7.36 -15.06
CA LEU A 37 -7.93 -8.15 -15.96
C LEU A 37 -7.12 -9.17 -15.15
N PHE A 38 -7.14 -10.43 -15.57
CA PHE A 38 -6.24 -11.47 -15.08
C PHE A 38 -5.23 -11.78 -16.18
N ASP A 39 -3.95 -11.50 -15.91
CA ASP A 39 -2.84 -11.69 -16.85
C ASP A 39 -3.13 -11.05 -18.22
N GLY A 40 -3.65 -9.82 -18.19
CA GLY A 40 -4.03 -9.03 -19.36
C GLY A 40 -5.36 -9.41 -20.03
N LYS A 41 -6.06 -10.44 -19.55
CA LYS A 41 -7.35 -10.87 -20.10
C LYS A 41 -8.50 -10.33 -19.27
N SER A 42 -9.41 -9.61 -19.93
CA SER A 42 -10.60 -9.07 -19.28
C SER A 42 -11.56 -10.18 -18.85
N ALA A 43 -11.96 -10.14 -17.58
CA ALA A 43 -12.99 -11.00 -17.03
C ALA A 43 -14.36 -10.61 -17.59
N VAL A 44 -15.21 -11.61 -17.84
CA VAL A 44 -16.59 -11.37 -18.28
C VAL A 44 -17.51 -11.52 -17.08
N LEU A 45 -18.12 -10.42 -16.64
CA LEU A 45 -19.05 -10.43 -15.51
C LEU A 45 -20.45 -10.94 -15.93
N ALA A 46 -21.06 -11.71 -15.06
CA ALA A 46 -22.50 -11.99 -15.07
C ALA A 46 -23.27 -10.77 -14.53
N PRO A 47 -24.61 -10.72 -14.70
CA PRO A 47 -25.41 -9.63 -14.16
C PRO A 47 -25.27 -9.49 -12.64
N TRP A 48 -25.18 -8.25 -12.17
CA TRP A 48 -25.11 -7.93 -10.74
C TRP A 48 -26.37 -8.36 -10.00
N THR A 49 -26.15 -8.93 -8.82
CA THR A 49 -27.17 -9.22 -7.81
C THR A 49 -26.93 -8.33 -6.59
N GLU A 50 -27.97 -8.12 -5.80
CA GLU A 50 -27.92 -7.34 -4.56
C GLU A 50 -28.51 -8.19 -3.45
N SER A 51 -27.79 -8.30 -2.33
CA SER A 51 -28.24 -9.01 -1.14
C SER A 51 -27.67 -8.34 0.10
N GLY A 52 -28.54 -7.87 1.00
CA GLY A 52 -28.12 -7.32 2.28
C GLY A 52 -27.24 -6.06 2.19
N GLY A 53 -27.35 -5.28 1.11
CA GLY A 53 -26.52 -4.08 0.89
C GLY A 53 -25.16 -4.35 0.24
N GLU A 54 -24.88 -5.61 -0.09
CA GLU A 54 -23.73 -6.01 -0.91
C GLU A 54 -24.20 -6.32 -2.33
N TYR A 55 -23.42 -5.86 -3.31
CA TYR A 55 -23.61 -6.11 -4.72
C TYR A 55 -22.52 -7.05 -5.20
N SER A 56 -22.89 -8.09 -5.93
CA SER A 56 -21.90 -9.03 -6.49
C SER A 56 -22.23 -9.43 -7.92
N ALA A 57 -21.18 -9.73 -8.68
CA ALA A 57 -21.26 -10.21 -10.04
C ALA A 57 -20.31 -11.40 -10.22
N PRO A 58 -20.84 -12.62 -10.46
CA PRO A 58 -20.01 -13.78 -10.77
C PRO A 58 -19.15 -13.56 -12.03
N ILE A 59 -17.92 -14.06 -12.02
CA ILE A 59 -17.03 -14.07 -13.19
C ILE A 59 -17.32 -15.32 -14.01
N LYS A 60 -17.72 -15.15 -15.27
CA LYS A 60 -18.07 -16.29 -16.14
C LYS A 60 -16.86 -17.20 -16.36
N GLY A 61 -17.06 -18.50 -16.14
CA GLY A 61 -16.02 -19.52 -16.34
C GLY A 61 -14.99 -19.60 -15.21
N GLN A 62 -15.19 -18.87 -14.11
CA GLN A 62 -14.33 -18.92 -12.92
C GLN A 62 -15.20 -19.10 -11.67
N ALA A 63 -14.69 -19.83 -10.67
CA ALA A 63 -15.31 -19.94 -9.35
C ALA A 63 -14.95 -18.71 -8.51
N ALA A 64 -15.35 -17.53 -8.99
CA ALA A 64 -15.02 -16.25 -8.40
C ALA A 64 -16.11 -15.21 -8.69
N SER A 65 -16.17 -14.16 -7.88
CA SER A 65 -17.09 -13.03 -8.05
C SER A 65 -16.41 -11.72 -7.70
N VAL A 66 -16.88 -10.66 -8.36
CA VAL A 66 -16.57 -9.28 -8.02
C VAL A 66 -17.62 -8.78 -7.05
N HIS A 67 -17.21 -7.99 -6.06
CA HIS A 67 -18.07 -7.47 -4.99
C HIS A 67 -17.93 -5.96 -4.82
N LEU A 68 -19.02 -5.33 -4.43
CA LEU A 68 -19.13 -3.93 -4.04
C LEU A 68 -20.01 -3.83 -2.77
N ALA A 69 -19.52 -3.17 -1.74
CA ALA A 69 -20.32 -2.88 -0.54
C ALA A 69 -19.77 -1.67 0.21
N VAL A 70 -20.60 -1.08 1.07
CA VAL A 70 -20.12 -0.06 2.01
C VAL A 70 -19.41 -0.75 3.17
N ARG A 71 -18.11 -0.48 3.33
CA ARG A 71 -17.25 -1.01 4.40
C ARG A 71 -16.41 0.15 4.95
N SER A 72 -16.30 0.26 6.26
CA SER A 72 -15.54 1.35 6.92
C SER A 72 -15.94 2.74 6.41
N GLY A 73 -17.24 2.97 6.21
CA GLY A 73 -17.79 4.25 5.72
C GLY A 73 -17.48 4.60 4.26
N CYS A 74 -16.90 3.68 3.48
CA CYS A 74 -16.53 3.90 2.08
C CYS A 74 -17.10 2.80 1.19
N LEU A 75 -17.28 3.08 -0.10
CA LEU A 75 -17.52 2.01 -1.06
C LEU A 75 -16.22 1.20 -1.23
N ALA A 76 -16.29 -0.11 -1.03
CA ALA A 76 -15.19 -1.03 -1.24
C ALA A 76 -15.47 -1.93 -2.44
N TYR A 77 -14.45 -2.18 -3.26
CA TYR A 77 -14.44 -3.09 -4.39
C TYR A 77 -13.40 -4.20 -4.17
N TRP A 78 -13.80 -5.45 -4.31
CA TRP A 78 -12.89 -6.59 -4.17
C TRP A 78 -13.35 -7.79 -5.00
N ILE A 79 -12.49 -8.81 -5.06
CA ILE A 79 -12.80 -10.09 -5.70
C ILE A 79 -12.71 -11.19 -4.64
N GLU A 80 -13.68 -12.10 -4.65
CA GLU A 80 -13.64 -13.35 -3.89
C GLU A 80 -13.52 -14.53 -4.84
N GLY A 81 -12.66 -15.48 -4.51
CA GLY A 81 -12.44 -16.70 -5.29
C GLY A 81 -11.15 -17.40 -4.89
N ASP A 82 -11.02 -18.64 -5.33
CA ASP A 82 -9.84 -19.47 -5.04
C ASP A 82 -8.78 -19.27 -6.12
N PHE A 83 -7.82 -18.38 -5.86
CA PHE A 83 -6.69 -18.12 -6.76
C PHE A 83 -5.39 -18.54 -6.07
N GLU A 84 -4.63 -19.46 -6.67
CA GLU A 84 -3.32 -19.86 -6.13
C GLU A 84 -2.27 -18.77 -6.39
N TYR A 85 -2.10 -18.39 -7.65
CA TYR A 85 -1.19 -17.35 -8.11
C TYR A 85 -1.76 -16.63 -9.33
N ILE A 86 -1.58 -15.30 -9.39
CA ILE A 86 -1.88 -14.45 -10.55
C ILE A 86 -0.63 -13.62 -10.82
N GLU A 87 -0.10 -13.67 -12.04
CA GLU A 87 1.09 -12.89 -12.39
C GLU A 87 0.79 -11.40 -12.38
N ARG A 88 -0.35 -11.02 -12.97
CA ARG A 88 -0.81 -9.64 -12.99
C ARG A 88 -2.32 -9.54 -12.85
N LEU A 89 -2.77 -8.91 -11.77
CA LEU A 89 -4.17 -8.57 -11.53
C LEU A 89 -4.38 -7.07 -11.73
N THR A 90 -5.20 -6.67 -12.69
CA THR A 90 -5.55 -5.26 -12.92
C THR A 90 -6.97 -4.98 -12.44
N TYR A 91 -7.09 -4.04 -11.51
CA TYR A 91 -8.35 -3.45 -11.08
C TYR A 91 -8.59 -2.13 -11.80
N LEU A 92 -9.86 -1.82 -12.01
CA LEU A 92 -10.30 -0.56 -12.61
C LEU A 92 -9.61 -0.27 -13.96
N PRO A 93 -9.45 -1.25 -14.88
CA PRO A 93 -8.61 -1.07 -16.06
C PRO A 93 -9.13 0.03 -16.98
N GLY A 94 -8.32 1.03 -17.25
CA GLY A 94 -8.64 2.10 -18.19
C GLY A 94 -9.82 2.97 -17.72
N SER A 95 -9.91 3.22 -16.41
CA SER A 95 -10.96 4.04 -15.82
C SER A 95 -10.75 5.52 -16.12
N GLU A 96 -11.85 6.26 -16.24
CA GLU A 96 -11.85 7.67 -16.62
C GLU A 96 -12.19 8.53 -15.42
N LEU A 97 -11.44 9.61 -15.21
CA LEU A 97 -11.65 10.53 -14.11
C LEU A 97 -11.74 11.96 -14.67
N CYS A 98 -12.71 12.73 -14.21
CA CYS A 98 -12.84 14.14 -14.56
C CYS A 98 -11.91 14.97 -13.67
N CYS A 99 -10.60 14.90 -13.92
CA CYS A 99 -9.57 15.56 -13.13
C CYS A 99 -8.43 16.06 -14.02
N CYS A 100 -7.72 17.08 -13.56
CA CYS A 100 -6.53 17.60 -14.25
C CYS A 100 -5.24 17.03 -13.66
N ASN A 101 -5.25 16.74 -12.35
CA ASN A 101 -4.07 16.33 -11.60
C ASN A 101 -4.37 15.11 -10.72
N TRP A 102 -3.32 14.38 -10.41
CA TRP A 102 -3.33 13.30 -9.43
C TRP A 102 -2.07 13.32 -8.58
N GLN A 103 -2.19 12.84 -7.34
CA GLN A 103 -1.11 12.81 -6.36
C GLN A 103 -0.75 11.38 -6.00
N SER A 104 0.54 11.08 -6.07
CA SER A 104 1.11 9.83 -5.54
C SER A 104 1.95 10.10 -4.30
N TYR A 105 1.90 9.18 -3.34
CA TYR A 105 2.69 9.23 -2.11
C TYR A 105 3.78 8.19 -2.17
N VAL A 106 5.02 8.63 -2.11
CA VAL A 106 6.19 7.78 -2.25
C VAL A 106 7.18 8.13 -1.16
N SER A 107 7.82 7.12 -0.61
CA SER A 107 8.63 7.33 0.58
C SER A 107 9.99 7.99 0.27
N ASP A 108 10.26 8.39 -0.97
CA ASP A 108 11.47 9.13 -1.36
C ASP A 108 11.37 10.64 -1.10
N GLU A 109 10.46 11.01 -0.19
CA GLU A 109 10.17 12.37 0.32
C GLU A 109 9.66 13.36 -0.72
N HIS A 110 9.46 12.90 -1.96
CA HIS A 110 8.92 13.70 -3.02
C HIS A 110 7.55 13.13 -3.37
N ASP A 111 6.57 13.42 -2.51
CA ASP A 111 5.18 13.32 -2.91
C ASP A 111 4.98 14.20 -4.14
N ARG A 112 4.46 13.59 -5.21
CA ARG A 112 4.43 14.21 -6.54
C ARG A 112 3.01 14.40 -7.01
N THR A 113 2.74 15.63 -7.46
CA THR A 113 1.57 15.95 -8.27
C THR A 113 1.92 15.74 -9.73
N TRP A 114 1.02 15.06 -10.44
CA TRP A 114 1.17 14.74 -11.84
C TRP A 114 -0.04 15.27 -12.62
N PRO A 115 0.18 15.90 -13.79
CA PRO A 115 -0.93 16.15 -14.70
C PRO A 115 -1.46 14.82 -15.25
N MET A 116 -2.77 14.70 -15.44
CA MET A 116 -3.42 13.50 -15.99
C MET A 116 -2.96 13.15 -17.41
N GLN A 117 -2.48 14.14 -18.16
CA GLN A 117 -1.94 13.96 -19.52
C GLN A 117 -0.56 13.30 -19.54
N ALA A 118 0.11 13.18 -18.39
CA ALA A 118 1.42 12.56 -18.33
C ALA A 118 1.29 11.06 -18.03
N ASP A 119 1.73 10.24 -18.98
CA ASP A 119 1.85 8.80 -18.77
C ASP A 119 2.84 8.51 -17.65
N ARG A 120 2.35 7.85 -16.60
CA ARG A 120 3.08 7.64 -15.36
C ARG A 120 2.67 6.33 -14.72
N GLU A 121 3.68 5.61 -14.28
CA GLU A 121 3.53 4.41 -13.47
C GLU A 121 4.27 4.63 -12.15
N ILE A 122 3.53 4.54 -11.05
CA ILE A 122 4.07 4.64 -9.70
C ILE A 122 3.98 3.28 -9.05
N THR A 123 5.14 2.72 -8.68
CA THR A 123 5.24 1.41 -8.05
C THR A 123 5.41 1.54 -6.54
N VAL A 124 4.48 0.94 -5.80
CA VAL A 124 4.55 0.69 -4.36
C VAL A 124 4.93 -0.78 -4.16
N ALA A 125 6.21 -1.06 -3.97
CA ALA A 125 6.72 -2.40 -3.77
C ALA A 125 6.35 -2.94 -2.37
N ALA A 126 6.11 -4.26 -2.26
CA ALA A 126 5.88 -4.90 -0.97
C ALA A 126 7.17 -5.10 -0.16
N THR A 127 8.32 -5.02 -0.82
CA THR A 127 9.65 -5.08 -0.22
C THR A 127 10.50 -3.92 -0.72
N VAL A 128 11.41 -3.44 0.12
CA VAL A 128 12.49 -2.54 -0.32
C VAL A 128 13.28 -3.29 -1.40
N ASP A 129 13.41 -2.72 -2.59
CA ASP A 129 14.18 -3.29 -3.69
C ASP A 129 15.63 -3.55 -3.19
N PRO A 130 16.11 -4.81 -3.17
CA PRO A 130 17.44 -5.14 -2.64
C PRO A 130 18.57 -4.48 -3.43
N ASP A 131 18.37 -4.26 -4.74
CA ASP A 131 19.37 -3.66 -5.63
C ASP A 131 19.25 -2.12 -5.65
N LYS A 132 18.07 -1.60 -5.28
CA LYS A 132 17.85 -0.17 -5.03
C LYS A 132 17.62 0.10 -3.54
N GLN A 133 18.44 -0.54 -2.68
CA GLN A 133 18.55 -0.32 -1.22
C GLN A 133 18.82 1.14 -0.85
N ARG A 134 17.89 2.01 -1.18
CA ARG A 134 17.64 3.26 -0.50
C ARG A 134 16.49 2.92 0.43
N CYS A 135 16.82 2.26 1.54
CA CYS A 135 16.15 2.65 2.77
C CYS A 135 16.20 4.19 2.74
N GLN A 136 15.05 4.86 2.72
CA GLN A 136 15.08 6.29 2.44
C GLN A 136 15.72 7.00 3.61
N ALA A 137 16.71 7.80 3.26
CA ALA A 137 17.41 8.70 4.14
C ALA A 137 16.87 10.09 3.86
N ASP A 138 16.41 10.77 4.90
CA ASP A 138 16.11 12.20 4.82
C ASP A 138 17.42 12.95 4.55
N PRO A 139 17.56 13.68 3.43
CA PRO A 139 18.76 14.41 3.08
C PRO A 139 19.02 15.60 4.00
N GLY A 140 18.04 16.00 4.82
CA GLY A 140 18.17 16.96 5.91
C GLY A 140 18.63 16.34 7.23
N ASP A 141 18.56 15.02 7.39
CA ASP A 141 18.96 14.33 8.62
C ASP A 141 20.48 14.15 8.70
N ASN A 142 21.02 14.43 9.89
CA ASN A 142 22.41 14.16 10.22
C ASN A 142 22.52 13.64 11.67
N PRO A 143 22.77 12.33 11.89
CA PRO A 143 23.04 11.30 10.89
C PRO A 143 21.78 10.88 10.09
N PRO A 144 21.93 10.30 8.88
CA PRO A 144 20.80 9.85 8.07
C PRO A 144 19.89 8.86 8.81
N THR A 145 18.59 9.15 8.93
CA THR A 145 17.60 8.23 9.48
C THR A 145 17.08 7.32 8.38
N TRP A 146 17.07 6.00 8.62
CA TRP A 146 16.54 5.03 7.67
C TRP A 146 15.07 4.73 7.99
N MET A 147 14.16 5.03 7.05
CA MET A 147 12.74 4.71 7.21
C MET A 147 12.42 3.28 6.74
N LEU A 148 11.94 2.43 7.65
CA LEU A 148 11.46 1.06 7.37
C LEU A 148 9.92 0.98 7.33
N CYS A 149 9.28 2.00 6.77
CA CYS A 149 7.83 2.03 6.60
C CYS A 149 7.46 1.66 5.17
N SER A 150 6.64 0.63 4.98
CA SER A 150 6.02 0.39 3.66
C SER A 150 5.18 1.60 3.27
N GLN A 151 5.34 2.08 2.04
CA GLN A 151 4.55 3.18 1.49
C GLN A 151 3.05 2.85 1.60
N PRO A 152 2.20 3.82 1.99
CA PRO A 152 0.76 3.62 1.94
C PRO A 152 0.34 3.36 0.49
N ARG A 153 -0.50 2.35 0.28
CA ARG A 153 -1.07 2.04 -1.04
C ARG A 153 -2.28 2.94 -1.27
N THR A 154 -1.99 4.21 -1.53
CA THR A 154 -2.99 5.27 -1.74
C THR A 154 -2.61 6.18 -2.90
N VAL A 155 -3.62 6.82 -3.48
CA VAL A 155 -3.49 7.81 -4.54
C VAL A 155 -4.69 8.76 -4.45
N SER A 156 -4.54 10.04 -4.83
CA SER A 156 -5.66 10.98 -4.89
C SER A 156 -5.72 11.73 -6.23
N PHE A 157 -6.90 12.26 -6.56
CA PHE A 157 -7.22 12.94 -7.80
C PHE A 157 -7.97 14.23 -7.50
N GLU A 158 -7.52 15.32 -8.10
CA GLU A 158 -8.15 16.63 -7.98
C GLU A 158 -9.29 16.74 -9.00
N ILE A 159 -10.53 16.56 -8.54
CA ILE A 159 -11.70 16.58 -9.43
C ILE A 159 -12.17 18.01 -9.70
N ARG A 160 -12.01 18.92 -8.73
CA ARG A 160 -12.24 20.37 -8.85
C ARG A 160 -11.31 21.10 -7.88
N ASP A 161 -11.21 22.41 -8.00
CA ASP A 161 -10.41 23.25 -7.10
C ASP A 161 -10.81 23.02 -5.63
N GLY A 162 -9.88 22.46 -4.85
CA GLY A 162 -10.09 22.10 -3.44
C GLY A 162 -11.00 20.88 -3.19
N GLU A 163 -11.41 20.15 -4.23
CA GLU A 163 -12.23 18.94 -4.10
C GLU A 163 -11.47 17.72 -4.64
N TRP A 164 -11.20 16.77 -3.75
CA TRP A 164 -10.40 15.60 -4.05
C TRP A 164 -11.17 14.29 -3.82
N ILE A 165 -10.77 13.26 -4.55
CA ILE A 165 -11.11 11.86 -4.27
C ILE A 165 -9.84 11.03 -4.23
N GLY A 166 -9.91 9.81 -3.73
CA GLY A 166 -8.76 8.92 -3.69
C GLY A 166 -9.12 7.46 -3.56
N PHE A 167 -8.09 6.63 -3.67
CA PHE A 167 -8.19 5.20 -3.48
C PHE A 167 -7.30 4.79 -2.32
N SER A 168 -7.82 3.88 -1.49
CA SER A 168 -7.09 3.29 -0.36
C SER A 168 -7.11 1.78 -0.48
N ILE A 169 -5.94 1.15 -0.34
CA ILE A 169 -5.77 -0.30 -0.45
C ILE A 169 -5.09 -0.80 0.85
N PRO A 170 -5.86 -0.94 1.94
CA PRO A 170 -5.33 -1.26 3.27
C PRO A 170 -4.91 -2.72 3.41
N GLY A 171 -4.01 -2.96 4.37
CA GLY A 171 -3.68 -4.30 4.87
C GLY A 171 -2.41 -4.94 4.30
N PRO A 172 -1.97 -6.05 4.93
CA PRO A 172 -0.96 -6.91 4.34
C PRO A 172 -1.56 -7.59 3.12
N LEU A 173 -0.95 -7.39 1.97
CA LEU A 173 -1.40 -7.96 0.71
C LEU A 173 -0.42 -9.03 0.26
N PRO A 174 -0.88 -10.18 -0.26
CA PRO A 174 -0.01 -11.20 -0.81
C PRO A 174 0.41 -10.81 -2.25
N VAL A 175 0.96 -9.61 -2.43
CA VAL A 175 1.35 -9.06 -3.74
C VAL A 175 2.82 -8.70 -3.71
N GLY A 176 3.54 -8.88 -4.80
CA GLY A 176 4.93 -8.42 -4.93
C GLY A 176 5.01 -6.90 -5.04
N ALA A 177 4.11 -6.29 -5.80
CA ALA A 177 4.01 -4.85 -5.95
C ALA A 177 2.58 -4.41 -6.23
N THR A 178 2.28 -3.16 -5.88
CA THR A 178 1.08 -2.42 -6.31
C THR A 178 1.53 -1.29 -7.22
N ARG A 179 0.87 -1.08 -8.35
CA ARG A 179 1.16 0.02 -9.27
C ARG A 179 -0.08 0.87 -9.52
N PHE A 180 0.10 2.18 -9.47
CA PHE A 180 -0.86 3.15 -9.96
C PHE A 180 -0.40 3.59 -11.33
N ILE A 181 -1.23 3.34 -12.34
CA ILE A 181 -0.91 3.64 -13.74
C ILE A 181 -1.90 4.67 -14.25
N VAL A 182 -1.37 5.77 -14.78
CA VAL A 182 -2.09 6.68 -15.67
C VAL A 182 -1.42 6.58 -17.04
N ASP A 183 -2.19 6.19 -18.05
CA ASP A 183 -1.76 6.02 -19.44
C ASP A 183 -2.89 6.52 -20.35
N ASP A 184 -2.59 7.43 -21.28
CA ASP A 184 -3.60 8.05 -22.16
C ASP A 184 -4.79 8.66 -21.37
N GLU A 185 -4.48 9.38 -20.29
CA GLU A 185 -5.47 9.96 -19.35
C GLU A 185 -6.41 8.93 -18.69
N ARG A 186 -6.06 7.63 -18.73
CA ARG A 186 -6.81 6.54 -18.10
C ARG A 186 -6.09 5.97 -16.91
N PHE A 187 -6.82 5.77 -15.82
CA PHE A 187 -6.30 5.23 -14.57
C PHE A 187 -6.51 3.71 -14.47
N SER A 188 -5.52 3.01 -13.91
CA SER A 188 -5.62 1.59 -13.53
C SER A 188 -4.84 1.31 -12.25
N ILE A 189 -5.26 0.28 -11.50
CA ILE A 189 -4.51 -0.25 -10.35
C ILE A 189 -4.03 -1.64 -10.72
N VAL A 190 -2.74 -1.90 -10.61
CA VAL A 190 -2.13 -3.20 -10.93
C VAL A 190 -1.51 -3.83 -9.70
N PHE A 191 -1.73 -5.12 -9.51
CA PHE A 191 -1.06 -5.94 -8.52
C PHE A 191 -0.24 -7.00 -9.24
N ASP A 192 1.08 -6.98 -9.04
CA ASP A 192 1.98 -7.99 -9.61
C ASP A 192 2.21 -9.12 -8.59
N SER A 193 2.39 -10.34 -9.10
CA SER A 193 2.73 -11.54 -8.33
C SER A 193 1.81 -11.75 -7.14
N VAL A 194 0.51 -11.88 -7.41
CA VAL A 194 -0.51 -12.08 -6.37
C VAL A 194 -0.55 -13.55 -5.94
N CYS A 195 -0.23 -13.82 -4.69
CA CYS A 195 -0.20 -15.15 -4.07
C CYS A 195 -1.46 -15.41 -3.22
N GLY A 196 -2.62 -15.56 -3.87
CA GLY A 196 -3.91 -15.73 -3.20
C GLY A 196 -4.04 -17.02 -2.38
N GLY A 197 -3.24 -18.05 -2.68
CA GLY A 197 -3.27 -19.34 -1.97
C GLY A 197 -2.67 -19.33 -0.56
N THR A 198 -2.18 -18.19 -0.08
CA THR A 198 -1.59 -18.06 1.27
C THR A 198 -2.64 -18.13 2.37
N ARG A 199 -2.34 -18.81 3.48
CA ARG A 199 -3.30 -18.97 4.59
C ARG A 199 -3.66 -17.61 5.19
N GLY A 200 -4.94 -17.25 5.13
CA GLY A 200 -5.44 -15.95 5.60
C GLY A 200 -5.16 -14.80 4.63
N GLY A 201 -4.60 -15.09 3.46
CA GLY A 201 -4.49 -14.14 2.36
C GLY A 201 -5.84 -13.91 1.69
N SER A 202 -6.07 -12.70 1.25
CA SER A 202 -7.19 -12.32 0.40
C SER A 202 -6.68 -11.48 -0.76
N LEU A 203 -7.44 -11.42 -1.85
CA LEU A 203 -7.15 -10.45 -2.90
C LEU A 203 -7.31 -9.02 -2.35
N PRO A 204 -6.60 -8.02 -2.92
CA PRO A 204 -6.69 -6.64 -2.46
C PRO A 204 -8.11 -6.09 -2.56
N ALA A 205 -8.52 -5.30 -1.57
CA ALA A 205 -9.75 -4.51 -1.61
C ALA A 205 -9.40 -3.04 -1.85
N VAL A 206 -10.10 -2.39 -2.79
CA VAL A 206 -9.94 -0.98 -3.12
C VAL A 206 -11.10 -0.19 -2.54
N TYR A 207 -10.79 0.75 -1.66
CA TYR A 207 -11.76 1.66 -1.03
C TYR A 207 -11.77 2.99 -1.79
N PHE A 208 -12.96 3.41 -2.20
CA PHE A 208 -13.23 4.69 -2.83
C PHE A 208 -13.44 5.74 -1.74
N VAL A 209 -12.50 6.67 -1.64
CA VAL A 209 -12.52 7.75 -0.65
C VAL A 209 -12.88 9.04 -1.37
N THR A 210 -13.85 9.77 -0.84
CA THR A 210 -14.44 10.96 -1.47
C THR A 210 -14.55 12.09 -0.46
N ALA A 211 -14.92 13.28 -0.95
CA ALA A 211 -15.03 14.49 -0.13
C ALA A 211 -13.74 14.83 0.62
N LEU A 212 -12.59 14.58 -0.03
CA LEU A 212 -11.28 14.94 0.51
C LEU A 212 -11.06 16.44 0.32
N THR A 213 -10.55 17.09 1.37
CA THR A 213 -10.32 18.55 1.41
C THR A 213 -9.02 18.97 0.73
N ASP A 214 -8.10 18.03 0.56
CA ASP A 214 -6.81 18.20 -0.06
C ASP A 214 -6.26 16.83 -0.49
N ALA A 215 -5.11 16.83 -1.15
CA ALA A 215 -4.46 15.60 -1.58
C ALA A 215 -4.10 14.68 -0.40
N TYR A 216 -3.66 15.20 0.74
CA TYR A 216 -3.15 14.38 1.85
C TYR A 216 -4.25 13.74 2.70
N ALA A 217 -5.47 14.28 2.67
CA ALA A 217 -6.60 13.73 3.42
C ALA A 217 -6.91 12.25 3.11
N VAL A 218 -6.46 11.71 1.97
CA VAL A 218 -6.54 10.26 1.68
C VAL A 218 -5.70 9.40 2.63
N LEU A 219 -4.60 9.93 3.18
CA LEU A 219 -3.72 9.23 4.11
C LEU A 219 -4.40 9.06 5.47
N ASP A 220 -5.09 10.11 5.95
CA ASP A 220 -5.89 10.05 7.17
C ASP A 220 -7.04 9.04 7.02
N ALA A 221 -7.73 9.07 5.88
CA ALA A 221 -8.76 8.09 5.56
C ALA A 221 -8.19 6.67 5.49
N HIS A 222 -7.00 6.48 4.92
CA HIS A 222 -6.32 5.18 4.86
C HIS A 222 -6.03 4.63 6.26
N LEU A 223 -5.60 5.49 7.19
CA LEU A 223 -5.37 5.10 8.58
C LEU A 223 -6.70 4.76 9.28
N ALA A 224 -7.75 5.56 9.08
CA ALA A 224 -9.08 5.29 9.64
C ALA A 224 -9.65 3.95 9.14
N ILE A 225 -9.58 3.69 7.83
CA ILE A 225 -10.01 2.41 7.25
C ILE A 225 -9.17 1.26 7.84
N SER A 226 -7.85 1.42 7.93
CA SER A 226 -6.95 0.43 8.52
C SER A 226 -7.31 0.11 9.97
N ARG A 227 -7.69 1.12 10.78
CA ARG A 227 -8.18 0.93 12.16
C ARG A 227 -9.48 0.14 12.20
N ASP A 228 -10.47 0.53 11.41
CA ASP A 228 -11.78 -0.14 11.34
C ASP A 228 -11.66 -1.62 10.93
N LEU A 229 -10.68 -1.93 10.08
CA LEU A 229 -10.36 -3.30 9.67
C LEU A 229 -9.55 -4.09 10.70
N GLY A 230 -9.19 -3.48 11.84
CA GLY A 230 -8.38 -4.11 12.89
C GLY A 230 -6.93 -4.33 12.50
N LEU A 231 -6.42 -3.62 11.48
CA LEU A 231 -5.05 -3.72 10.99
C LEU A 231 -4.08 -2.90 11.86
N VAL A 232 -4.61 -1.93 12.62
CA VAL A 232 -3.85 -1.13 13.57
C VAL A 232 -4.03 -1.70 14.97
N ARG A 233 -2.93 -2.08 15.63
CA ARG A 233 -2.94 -2.60 17.00
C ARG A 233 -2.63 -1.50 18.00
N GLU A 234 -3.67 -0.83 18.48
CA GLU A 234 -3.55 0.23 19.48
C GLU A 234 -3.51 -0.30 20.93
N ASP A 235 -3.87 -1.57 21.12
CA ASP A 235 -3.94 -2.25 22.42
C ASP A 235 -2.60 -2.83 22.89
N LYS A 236 -1.57 -2.79 22.03
CA LYS A 236 -0.24 -3.28 22.39
C LYS A 236 0.51 -2.22 23.18
N PRO A 237 1.25 -2.61 24.23
CA PRO A 237 2.07 -1.68 24.97
C PRO A 237 3.03 -0.99 23.99
N TYR A 238 2.88 0.31 23.86
CA TYR A 238 3.89 1.13 23.21
C TYR A 238 5.12 1.11 24.12
N TYR A 239 6.19 0.48 23.66
CA TYR A 239 7.44 0.54 24.40
C TYR A 239 8.11 1.86 24.09
N ALA A 240 8.52 2.61 25.12
CA ALA A 240 9.17 3.92 24.95
C ALA A 240 10.40 3.89 24.03
N TRP A 241 11.02 2.73 23.84
CA TRP A 241 12.15 2.56 22.91
C TRP A 241 11.76 2.65 21.42
N TRP A 242 10.48 2.48 21.05
CA TRP A 242 10.00 2.64 19.67
C TRP A 242 9.96 4.10 19.22
N SER A 243 9.84 5.05 20.16
CA SER A 243 9.87 6.50 19.87
C SER A 243 11.27 7.08 19.80
N ARG A 244 12.29 6.29 20.11
CA ARG A 244 13.69 6.74 20.10
C ARG A 244 14.30 6.50 18.72
N PRO A 245 15.31 7.30 18.31
CA PRO A 245 16.13 6.96 17.16
C PRO A 245 16.61 5.50 17.25
N MET A 246 16.50 4.77 16.16
CA MET A 246 16.88 3.37 16.09
C MET A 246 18.04 3.22 15.12
N TYR A 247 19.13 2.64 15.61
CA TYR A 247 20.30 2.29 14.81
C TYR A 247 20.37 0.78 14.67
N ASP A 248 20.59 0.31 13.46
CA ASP A 248 20.62 -1.11 13.15
C ASP A 248 22.00 -1.54 12.64
N THR A 249 22.52 -2.65 13.19
CA THR A 249 23.89 -3.10 12.87
C THR A 249 24.04 -3.53 11.42
N TRP A 250 22.97 -3.90 10.72
CA TRP A 250 23.02 -4.32 9.32
C TRP A 250 23.57 -3.24 8.39
N GLY A 251 23.09 -2.00 8.54
CA GLY A 251 23.57 -0.87 7.76
C GLY A 251 25.08 -0.63 7.94
N GLN A 252 25.57 -0.82 9.17
CA GLN A 252 26.99 -0.73 9.48
C GLN A 252 27.79 -1.88 8.83
N GLN A 253 27.27 -3.12 8.86
CA GLN A 253 27.90 -4.28 8.20
C GLN A 253 27.97 -4.11 6.68
N LEU A 254 26.95 -3.50 6.06
CA LEU A 254 26.95 -3.17 4.62
C LEU A 254 28.09 -2.23 4.23
N LEU A 255 28.37 -1.20 5.04
CA LEU A 255 29.48 -0.26 4.80
C LEU A 255 30.86 -0.96 4.78
N TYR A 256 31.00 -2.10 5.47
CA TYR A 256 32.22 -2.89 5.50
C TYR A 256 32.34 -3.94 4.37
N GLY A 257 31.39 -3.99 3.45
CA GLY A 257 31.52 -4.69 2.17
C GLY A 257 31.26 -6.20 2.19
N ASN A 258 30.73 -6.77 3.28
CA ASN A 258 30.15 -8.13 3.26
C ASN A 258 29.19 -8.36 4.44
N PRO A 259 27.89 -8.02 4.29
CA PRO A 259 26.93 -8.02 5.40
C PRO A 259 26.57 -9.41 5.93
N CYS A 260 26.82 -10.47 5.14
CA CYS A 260 26.50 -11.85 5.52
C CYS A 260 27.69 -12.60 6.17
N SER A 261 28.82 -11.93 6.40
CA SER A 261 30.03 -12.55 6.95
C SER A 261 30.34 -12.01 8.35
N ALA A 262 29.96 -12.79 9.38
CA ALA A 262 30.33 -12.51 10.78
C ALA A 262 31.86 -12.41 11.00
N ALA A 263 32.68 -12.90 10.06
CA ALA A 263 34.14 -12.82 10.12
C ALA A 263 34.69 -11.41 9.87
N ASN A 264 33.96 -10.54 9.15
CA ASN A 264 34.45 -9.21 8.78
C ASN A 264 33.99 -8.11 9.75
N THR A 265 32.89 -8.34 10.47
CA THR A 265 32.39 -7.45 11.53
C THR A 265 31.79 -8.28 12.65
N PRO A 266 32.62 -8.84 13.55
CA PRO A 266 32.10 -9.64 14.65
C PRO A 266 31.28 -8.73 15.56
N LEU A 267 30.01 -9.08 15.79
CA LEU A 267 29.09 -8.40 16.73
C LEU A 267 29.47 -8.73 18.17
N THR A 268 30.71 -8.46 18.55
CA THR A 268 31.19 -8.62 19.92
C THR A 268 30.71 -7.46 20.79
N GLN A 269 30.62 -7.68 22.10
CA GLN A 269 30.27 -6.64 23.06
C GLN A 269 31.17 -5.40 22.90
N THR A 270 32.48 -5.59 22.68
CA THR A 270 33.44 -4.50 22.47
C THR A 270 33.10 -3.69 21.23
N ASN A 271 32.92 -4.35 20.08
CA ASN A 271 32.66 -3.67 18.81
C ASN A 271 31.32 -2.92 18.83
N VAL A 272 30.28 -3.51 19.43
CA VAL A 272 28.99 -2.83 19.59
C VAL A 272 29.13 -1.64 20.54
N SER A 273 29.88 -1.77 21.64
CA SER A 273 30.11 -0.66 22.58
C SER A 273 30.97 0.47 21.99
N ASP A 274 31.92 0.15 21.12
CA ASP A 274 32.69 1.14 20.36
C ASP A 274 31.78 1.88 19.37
N TRP A 275 30.92 1.14 18.66
CA TRP A 275 29.97 1.73 17.72
C TRP A 275 28.93 2.62 18.40
N VAL A 276 28.37 2.20 19.54
CA VAL A 276 27.47 3.02 20.37
C VAL A 276 28.12 4.35 20.75
N ARG A 277 29.38 4.34 21.19
CA ARG A 277 30.11 5.57 21.51
C ARG A 277 30.31 6.47 20.29
N ASP A 278 30.66 5.90 19.15
CA ASP A 278 30.80 6.66 17.89
C ASP A 278 29.45 7.28 17.45
N LEU A 279 28.33 6.57 17.65
CA LEU A 279 26.99 7.11 17.42
C LEU A 279 26.66 8.27 18.37
N GLU A 280 26.93 8.12 19.67
CA GLU A 280 26.73 9.18 20.67
C GLU A 280 27.55 10.43 20.31
N ASP A 281 28.82 10.26 19.98
CA ASP A 281 29.74 11.34 19.64
C ASP A 281 29.33 12.08 18.36
N LYS A 282 28.85 11.35 17.34
CA LYS A 282 28.48 11.93 16.04
C LYS A 282 27.09 12.55 16.02
N SER A 283 26.12 11.91 16.66
CA SER A 283 24.72 12.38 16.67
C SER A 283 24.46 13.40 17.79
N GLY A 284 25.24 13.39 18.86
CA GLY A 284 24.95 14.13 20.09
C GLY A 284 23.76 13.56 20.87
N ILE A 285 23.27 12.38 20.51
CA ILE A 285 22.12 11.69 21.13
C ILE A 285 22.65 10.51 21.94
N SER A 286 22.22 10.36 23.19
CA SER A 286 22.55 9.21 24.05
C SER A 286 21.32 8.37 24.46
N ASP A 287 20.11 8.83 24.13
CA ASP A 287 18.87 8.06 24.33
C ASP A 287 18.37 7.51 22.99
N PHE A 288 18.97 6.41 22.53
CA PHE A 288 18.60 5.70 21.31
C PHE A 288 18.48 4.19 21.53
N THR A 289 17.90 3.50 20.56
CA THR A 289 17.76 2.04 20.54
C THR A 289 18.75 1.46 19.54
N VAL A 290 19.45 0.39 19.91
CA VAL A 290 20.29 -0.39 18.99
C VAL A 290 19.60 -1.71 18.67
N CYS A 291 19.36 -1.96 17.40
CA CYS A 291 18.96 -3.26 16.87
C CYS A 291 20.21 -4.04 16.46
N ILE A 292 20.32 -5.28 16.97
CA ILE A 292 21.37 -6.21 16.59
C ILE A 292 20.78 -7.16 15.56
N ASP A 293 21.15 -6.98 14.29
CA ASP A 293 20.67 -7.78 13.16
C ASP A 293 21.45 -9.10 12.99
N VAL A 294 21.19 -9.82 11.90
CA VAL A 294 21.75 -11.12 11.53
C VAL A 294 23.25 -11.23 11.83
N GLY A 295 23.65 -12.36 12.42
CA GLY A 295 25.03 -12.67 12.79
C GLY A 295 25.26 -12.90 14.28
N TRP A 296 24.23 -12.71 15.12
CA TRP A 296 24.30 -13.02 16.56
C TRP A 296 24.08 -14.51 16.88
N PHE A 297 23.39 -15.24 16.01
CA PHE A 297 23.16 -16.68 16.19
C PHE A 297 24.15 -17.47 15.33
N GLU A 298 24.77 -18.51 15.91
CA GLU A 298 25.66 -19.41 15.15
C GLU A 298 24.92 -20.13 14.02
N HIS A 299 23.61 -20.35 14.19
CA HIS A 299 22.74 -21.01 13.22
C HIS A 299 21.35 -20.35 13.13
N TYR A 300 20.83 -20.17 11.91
CA TYR A 300 19.45 -19.73 11.71
C TYR A 300 18.47 -20.71 12.36
N GLY A 301 17.57 -20.19 13.20
CA GLY A 301 16.58 -20.99 13.92
C GLY A 301 17.06 -21.60 15.24
N ASP A 302 18.34 -21.42 15.61
CA ASP A 302 18.82 -21.70 16.97
C ASP A 302 18.67 -20.46 17.85
N PHE A 303 17.48 -20.32 18.45
CA PHE A 303 17.14 -19.19 19.35
C PHE A 303 17.66 -19.39 20.78
N LYS A 304 18.52 -20.38 21.02
CA LYS A 304 19.18 -20.49 22.32
C LYS A 304 20.08 -19.28 22.48
N ALA A 305 19.75 -18.43 23.45
CA ALA A 305 20.65 -17.37 23.88
C ALA A 305 22.00 -18.02 24.19
N GLY A 306 23.00 -17.76 23.36
CA GLY A 306 24.38 -18.09 23.66
C GLY A 306 24.72 -17.44 25.00
N ALA A 307 25.20 -18.25 25.93
CA ALA A 307 25.59 -17.84 27.28
C ALA A 307 26.69 -16.78 27.27
#